data_AF-A0A202BYI5-F1
#
_entry.id   AF-A0A202BYI5-F1
#
_cell.length_a   1.000
_cell.length_b   1.000
_cell.length_c   1.000
_cell.angle_alpha   90.00
_cell.angle_beta   90.00
_cell.angle_gamma   90.00
#
_symmetry.space_group_name_H-M   'P 1'
#
loop_
_entity.id
_entity.type
_entity.pdbx_description
1 polymer ?
#
loop_
_entity_poly.entity_id
_entity_poly.type
_entity_poly.pdbx_seq_one_letter_code
_entity_poly.pdbx_strand_id
1 'polypeptide(L)'
;MKKLFFTSTLLLALFSCNESRSENKPLVENAVDNAESSASGSITKGTRLSSREDDMVHQIYDELLKNDKNLQALDEKVSMIDSKTDDATLEYDDVISKSETYYSNAESLAKSVSDSISRKAIEAEIKRSEQQYNLKVKKIKDLIEEITKNRERIHDTYTIFKIRKTLPEIEKYQNAHPLKTDSLENFISKQNQLLNELKNLK
;
A
#
# COMPACT_ATOMS: atom_id res chain seq x y z
N MET A 1 38.90 -57.99 35.79
CA MET A 1 37.88 -56.99 36.18
C MET A 1 36.50 -57.62 36.01
N LYS A 2 35.62 -57.38 37.01
CA LYS A 2 34.21 -57.78 37.27
C LYS A 2 33.44 -58.39 36.07
N LYS A 3 32.95 -59.64 36.10
CA LYS A 3 31.72 -60.21 36.77
C LYS A 3 30.45 -59.37 36.51
N LEU A 4 29.25 -59.86 36.21
CA LEU A 4 28.62 -61.15 35.83
C LEU A 4 27.19 -60.71 35.34
N PHE A 5 26.68 -61.35 34.28
CA PHE A 5 25.28 -61.65 33.87
C PHE A 5 24.08 -60.83 34.37
N PHE A 6 23.08 -60.62 33.50
CA PHE A 6 21.71 -61.14 33.74
C PHE A 6 20.85 -61.10 32.45
N THR A 7 20.24 -62.24 32.16
CA THR A 7 19.20 -62.54 31.18
C THR A 7 17.83 -62.01 31.64
N SER A 8 16.92 -61.64 30.73
CA SER A 8 15.51 -62.13 30.72
C SER A 8 14.71 -61.52 29.56
N THR A 9 14.13 -62.40 28.76
CA THR A 9 13.02 -62.21 27.82
C THR A 9 11.76 -61.65 28.47
N LEU A 10 10.98 -60.85 27.73
CA LEU A 10 9.51 -60.94 27.72
C LEU A 10 8.93 -60.37 26.41
N LEU A 11 8.58 -61.26 25.48
CA LEU A 11 7.48 -61.04 24.53
C LEU A 11 6.18 -61.25 25.30
N LEU A 12 5.23 -60.32 25.18
CA LEU A 12 3.81 -60.61 25.25
C LEU A 12 3.08 -59.61 24.36
N ALA A 13 2.17 -60.16 23.59
CA ALA A 13 1.45 -59.53 22.50
C ALA A 13 -0.03 -59.37 22.86
N LEU A 14 -0.74 -58.67 21.96
CA LEU A 14 -2.14 -58.86 21.56
C LEU A 14 -3.27 -58.03 22.23
N PHE A 15 -4.08 -57.43 21.34
CA PHE A 15 -5.51 -57.04 21.40
C PHE A 15 -5.92 -56.00 22.47
N SER A 16 -6.86 -55.08 22.30
CA SER A 16 -7.74 -54.59 21.23
C SER A 16 -8.54 -53.44 21.87
N CYS A 17 -8.80 -52.34 21.17
CA CYS A 17 -10.04 -51.61 21.40
C CYS A 17 -10.48 -50.94 20.10
N ASN A 18 -11.44 -51.61 19.46
CA ASN A 18 -12.24 -51.11 18.37
C ASN A 18 -13.43 -50.37 19.01
N GLU A 19 -13.51 -49.05 18.88
CA GLU A 19 -14.78 -48.34 19.04
C GLU A 19 -14.99 -47.44 17.82
N SER A 20 -15.90 -47.90 16.96
CA SER A 20 -16.52 -47.11 15.92
C SER A 20 -17.34 -45.98 16.56
N ARG A 21 -16.86 -44.74 16.47
CA ARG A 21 -17.74 -43.58 16.52
C ARG A 21 -17.64 -42.80 15.23
N SER A 22 -18.68 -42.98 14.43
CA SER A 22 -19.21 -41.99 13.51
C SER A 22 -19.41 -40.68 14.28
N GLU A 23 -18.38 -39.84 14.33
CA GLU A 23 -18.57 -38.43 14.63
C GLU A 23 -19.05 -37.75 13.35
N ASN A 24 -20.32 -37.33 13.40
CA ASN A 24 -20.91 -36.39 12.48
C ASN A 24 -19.91 -35.25 12.23
N LYS A 25 -19.37 -35.17 11.01
CA LYS A 25 -18.78 -33.94 10.51
C LYS A 25 -19.82 -32.83 10.71
N PRO A 26 -19.52 -31.74 11.42
CA PRO A 26 -20.38 -30.57 11.31
C PRO A 26 -20.31 -30.13 9.85
N LEU A 27 -21.46 -30.18 9.19
CA LEU A 27 -21.70 -29.56 7.90
C LEU A 27 -21.38 -28.07 8.04
N VAL A 28 -20.13 -27.69 7.75
CA VAL A 28 -19.84 -26.41 7.11
C VAL A 28 -19.94 -26.66 5.61
N GLU A 29 -21.11 -27.13 5.18
CA GLU A 29 -21.51 -27.15 3.78
C GLU A 29 -22.04 -25.75 3.50
N ASN A 30 -21.15 -24.87 3.04
CA ASN A 30 -21.39 -23.65 2.24
C ASN A 30 -20.10 -22.83 2.16
N ALA A 31 -18.99 -23.45 1.74
CA ALA A 31 -17.95 -22.69 1.05
C ALA A 31 -18.37 -22.70 -0.43
N VAL A 32 -19.09 -21.67 -0.86
CA VAL A 32 -19.43 -21.46 -2.27
C VAL A 32 -18.12 -21.09 -2.97
N ASP A 33 -17.41 -22.11 -3.43
CA ASP A 33 -16.07 -22.00 -4.04
C ASP A 33 -16.10 -21.54 -5.51
N ASN A 34 -17.12 -20.78 -5.91
CA ASN A 34 -17.31 -20.34 -7.30
C ASN A 34 -17.83 -18.90 -7.35
N ALA A 35 -17.04 -17.96 -6.85
CA ALA A 35 -17.17 -16.57 -7.30
C ALA A 35 -16.29 -16.40 -8.56
N GLU A 36 -16.90 -16.20 -9.72
CA GLU A 36 -16.23 -15.80 -10.98
C GLU A 36 -15.66 -14.36 -10.90
N SER A 37 -14.98 -14.01 -9.80
CA SER A 37 -14.17 -12.81 -9.70
C SER A 37 -12.77 -13.14 -10.18
N SER A 38 -12.28 -12.37 -11.15
CA SER A 38 -10.91 -12.50 -11.65
C SER A 38 -9.87 -12.22 -10.55
N ALA A 39 -10.30 -11.58 -9.46
CA ALA A 39 -9.50 -11.24 -8.30
C ALA A 39 -9.84 -12.02 -7.01
N SER A 40 -10.58 -13.14 -7.13
CA SER A 40 -10.96 -13.98 -5.98
C SER A 40 -9.73 -14.46 -5.19
N GLY A 41 -8.59 -14.66 -5.88
CA GLY A 41 -7.33 -15.07 -5.28
C GLY A 41 -6.70 -14.03 -4.35
N SER A 42 -6.75 -12.73 -4.66
CA SER A 42 -6.28 -11.68 -3.74
C SER A 42 -7.24 -11.47 -2.58
N ILE A 43 -8.54 -11.52 -2.84
CA ILE A 43 -9.56 -11.25 -1.81
C ILE A 43 -9.57 -12.34 -0.73
N THR A 44 -9.32 -13.60 -1.11
CA THR A 44 -9.32 -14.76 -0.19
C THR A 44 -8.02 -14.92 0.60
N LYS A 45 -6.91 -14.29 0.17
CA LYS A 45 -5.59 -14.38 0.81
C LYS A 45 -5.33 -13.37 1.94
N GLY A 46 -6.29 -12.48 2.24
CA GLY A 46 -6.23 -11.57 3.39
C GLY A 46 -6.30 -12.30 4.74
N THR A 47 -5.28 -13.08 5.06
CA THR A 47 -5.23 -13.90 6.29
C THR A 47 -4.65 -13.10 7.44
N ARG A 48 -5.54 -12.50 8.26
CA ARG A 48 -5.56 -12.19 9.72
C ARG A 48 -4.26 -12.07 10.57
N LEU A 49 -3.06 -12.17 10.01
CA LEU A 49 -1.81 -12.29 10.76
C LEU A 49 -0.56 -11.98 9.91
N SER A 50 -0.45 -10.80 9.30
CA SER A 50 0.88 -10.25 9.04
C SER A 50 0.88 -8.71 8.97
N SER A 51 1.72 -8.08 9.79
CA SER A 51 1.84 -6.63 9.95
C SER A 51 2.48 -5.89 8.76
N ARG A 52 2.37 -6.40 7.53
CA ARG A 52 2.80 -5.74 6.27
C ARG A 52 1.98 -6.25 5.08
N GLU A 53 0.67 -6.39 5.25
CA GLU A 53 -0.24 -6.78 4.16
C GLU A 53 -0.30 -5.66 3.12
N ASP A 54 0.12 -5.97 1.89
CA ASP A 54 -0.09 -5.11 0.73
C ASP A 54 -1.57 -4.70 0.64
N ASP A 55 -1.85 -3.42 0.37
CA ASP A 55 -3.21 -2.89 0.22
C ASP A 55 -4.03 -3.77 -0.74
N MET A 56 -5.18 -4.28 -0.27
CA MET A 56 -6.07 -5.14 -1.06
C MET A 56 -6.52 -4.48 -2.37
N VAL A 57 -6.61 -3.14 -2.41
CA VAL A 57 -6.85 -2.40 -3.66
C VAL A 57 -5.71 -2.62 -4.65
N HIS A 58 -4.46 -2.55 -4.20
CA HIS A 58 -3.30 -2.80 -5.07
C HIS A 58 -3.27 -4.26 -5.54
N GLN A 59 -3.52 -5.23 -4.66
CA GLN A 59 -3.53 -6.64 -5.05
C GLN A 59 -4.60 -6.96 -6.12
N ILE A 60 -5.83 -6.48 -5.93
CA ILE A 60 -6.92 -6.66 -6.92
C ILE A 60 -6.54 -5.96 -8.23
N TYR A 61 -5.98 -4.75 -8.17
CA TYR A 61 -5.58 -4.01 -9.35
C TYR A 61 -4.46 -4.73 -10.13
N ASP A 62 -3.48 -5.32 -9.44
CA ASP A 62 -2.40 -6.10 -10.04
C ASP A 62 -2.92 -7.38 -10.72
N GLU A 63 -4.00 -7.99 -10.19
CA GLU A 63 -4.67 -9.09 -10.88
C GLU A 63 -5.40 -8.63 -12.14
N LEU A 64 -6.05 -7.47 -12.11
CA LEU A 64 -6.66 -6.87 -13.30
C LEU A 64 -5.61 -6.53 -14.37
N LEU A 65 -4.43 -6.05 -13.97
CA LEU A 65 -3.32 -5.75 -14.87
C LEU A 65 -2.87 -6.96 -15.68
N LYS A 66 -2.80 -8.16 -15.09
CA LYS A 66 -2.28 -9.38 -15.76
C LYS A 66 -2.95 -9.70 -17.09
N ASN A 67 -4.23 -9.34 -17.23
CA ASN A 67 -5.05 -9.69 -18.38
C ASN A 67 -5.42 -8.50 -19.29
N ASP A 68 -5.02 -7.26 -18.95
CA ASP A 68 -5.36 -6.05 -19.70
C ASP A 68 -4.12 -5.28 -20.15
N LYS A 69 -3.73 -5.47 -21.42
CA LYS A 69 -2.56 -4.79 -22.02
C LYS A 69 -2.69 -3.27 -22.04
N ASN A 70 -3.90 -2.74 -22.18
CA ASN A 70 -4.10 -1.29 -22.19
C ASN A 70 -3.92 -0.73 -20.79
N LEU A 71 -4.37 -1.47 -19.77
CA LEU A 71 -4.17 -1.12 -18.38
C LEU A 71 -2.69 -1.18 -17.99
N GLN A 72 -1.96 -2.19 -18.45
CA GLN A 72 -0.49 -2.29 -18.26
C GLN A 72 0.23 -1.10 -18.88
N ALA A 73 -0.09 -0.74 -20.12
CA ALA A 73 0.53 0.41 -20.78
C ALA A 73 0.18 1.75 -20.10
N LEU A 74 -1.00 1.87 -19.49
CA LEU A 74 -1.35 3.05 -18.69
C LEU A 74 -0.56 3.08 -17.38
N ASP A 75 -0.47 1.95 -16.66
CA ASP A 75 0.28 1.83 -15.41
C ASP A 75 1.76 2.17 -15.60
N GLU A 76 2.38 1.64 -16.67
CA GLU A 76 3.76 1.95 -17.02
C GLU A 76 3.96 3.45 -17.33
N LYS A 77 3.01 4.09 -18.01
CA LYS A 77 3.10 5.54 -18.26
C LYS A 77 3.04 6.35 -16.98
N VAL A 78 2.18 5.97 -16.04
CA VAL A 78 2.04 6.68 -14.77
C VAL A 78 3.24 6.41 -13.86
N SER A 79 3.77 5.20 -13.81
CA SER A 79 4.94 4.88 -12.99
C SER A 79 6.21 5.61 -13.43
N MET A 80 6.30 6.00 -14.70
CA MET A 80 7.40 6.81 -15.24
C MET A 80 7.23 8.33 -15.04
N ILE A 81 6.11 8.81 -14.49
CA ILE A 81 5.84 10.26 -14.44
C ILE A 81 6.84 11.00 -13.55
N ASP A 82 7.29 10.37 -12.46
CA ASP A 82 8.21 10.97 -11.50
C ASP A 82 9.58 11.18 -12.14
N SER A 83 10.18 10.12 -12.70
CA SER A 83 11.49 10.22 -13.36
C SER A 83 11.47 11.16 -14.55
N LYS A 84 10.41 11.12 -15.38
CA LYS A 84 10.28 12.04 -16.53
C LYS A 84 10.09 13.49 -16.10
N THR A 85 9.43 13.73 -14.97
CA THR A 85 9.29 15.07 -14.41
C THR A 85 10.66 15.57 -13.95
N ASP A 86 11.37 14.78 -13.16
CA ASP A 86 12.67 15.13 -12.64
C ASP A 86 13.67 15.40 -13.78
N ASP A 87 13.73 14.51 -14.79
CA ASP A 87 14.58 14.69 -15.97
C ASP A 87 14.25 15.98 -16.74
N ALA A 88 12.98 16.36 -16.83
CA ALA A 88 12.53 17.52 -17.57
C ALA A 88 12.84 18.86 -16.86
N THR A 89 12.94 18.87 -15.53
CA THR A 89 13.18 20.11 -14.76
C THR A 89 14.63 20.24 -14.27
N LEU A 90 15.39 19.15 -14.20
CA LEU A 90 16.72 19.09 -13.57
C LEU A 90 17.69 20.20 -14.03
N GLU A 91 17.85 20.39 -15.34
CA GLU A 91 18.78 21.39 -15.87
C GLU A 91 18.37 22.81 -15.49
N TYR A 92 17.07 23.10 -15.51
CA TYR A 92 16.56 24.42 -15.14
C TYR A 92 16.75 24.69 -13.65
N ASP A 93 16.43 23.71 -12.81
CA ASP A 93 16.60 23.81 -11.35
C ASP A 93 18.08 23.99 -10.99
N ASP A 94 19.00 23.29 -11.66
CA ASP A 94 20.45 23.44 -11.46
C ASP A 94 20.94 24.85 -11.85
N VAL A 95 20.56 25.35 -13.02
CA VAL A 95 21.00 26.68 -13.48
C VAL A 95 20.40 27.80 -12.61
N ILE A 96 19.12 27.69 -12.26
CA ILE A 96 18.43 28.66 -11.41
C ILE A 96 19.06 28.68 -10.01
N SER A 97 19.21 27.51 -9.38
CA SER A 97 19.77 27.42 -8.02
C SER A 97 21.22 27.89 -7.94
N LYS A 98 22.06 27.60 -8.95
CA LYS A 98 23.43 28.13 -9.04
C LYS A 98 23.45 29.65 -9.19
N SER A 99 22.54 30.20 -9.98
CA SER A 99 22.42 31.66 -10.17
C SER A 99 21.98 32.35 -8.89
N GLU A 100 21.00 31.79 -8.17
CA GLU A 100 20.57 32.29 -6.86
C GLU A 100 21.69 32.20 -5.81
N THR A 101 22.43 31.10 -5.81
CA THR A 101 23.62 30.92 -4.96
C THR A 101 24.68 31.97 -5.25
N TYR A 102 24.92 32.28 -6.53
CA TYR A 102 25.84 33.36 -6.92
C TYR A 102 25.41 34.71 -6.33
N TYR A 103 24.13 35.09 -6.48
CA TYR A 103 23.63 36.36 -5.94
C TYR A 103 23.74 36.42 -4.42
N SER A 104 23.37 35.34 -3.72
CA SER A 104 23.54 35.25 -2.26
C SER A 104 25.00 35.44 -1.82
N ASN A 105 25.93 34.78 -2.51
CA ASN A 105 27.36 34.92 -2.24
C ASN A 105 27.87 36.33 -2.53
N ALA A 106 27.43 36.94 -3.64
CA ALA A 106 27.81 38.29 -4.02
C ALA A 106 27.31 39.32 -2.99
N GLU A 107 26.06 39.19 -2.51
CA GLU A 107 25.53 40.03 -1.44
C GLU A 107 26.31 39.85 -0.13
N SER A 108 26.72 38.64 0.22
CA SER A 108 27.55 38.41 1.41
C SER A 108 28.92 39.07 1.27
N LEU A 109 29.54 39.00 0.10
CA LEU A 109 30.83 39.65 -0.17
C LEU A 109 30.72 41.17 -0.17
N ALA A 110 29.64 41.73 -0.72
CA ALA A 110 29.38 43.16 -0.70
C ALA A 110 29.40 43.73 0.73
N LYS A 111 28.90 42.97 1.72
CA LYS A 111 28.92 43.37 3.14
C LYS A 111 30.33 43.55 3.72
N SER A 112 31.34 42.90 3.15
CA SER A 112 32.74 43.06 3.58
C SER A 112 33.40 44.34 3.06
N VAL A 113 32.79 45.03 2.09
CA VAL A 113 33.32 46.29 1.55
C VAL A 113 33.26 47.35 2.65
N SER A 114 34.41 47.87 3.07
CA SER A 114 34.49 48.82 4.20
C SER A 114 33.91 50.20 3.85
N ASP A 115 34.22 50.70 2.65
CA ASP A 115 33.69 51.99 2.19
C ASP A 115 32.18 51.92 2.00
N SER A 116 31.45 52.73 2.77
CA SER A 116 29.99 52.67 2.83
C SER A 116 29.30 53.10 1.53
N ILE A 117 29.93 53.99 0.76
CA ILE A 117 29.40 54.47 -0.51
C ILE A 117 29.55 53.37 -1.57
N SER A 118 30.76 52.80 -1.68
CA SER A 118 31.06 51.69 -2.59
C SER A 118 30.24 50.45 -2.26
N ARG A 119 30.07 50.12 -0.96
CA ARG A 119 29.21 49.01 -0.51
C ARG A 119 27.76 49.18 -0.99
N LYS A 120 27.15 50.34 -0.75
CA LYS A 120 25.78 50.61 -1.20
C LYS A 120 25.65 50.57 -2.73
N ALA A 121 26.65 51.06 -3.44
CA ALA A 121 26.65 51.05 -4.90
C ALA A 121 26.66 49.61 -5.46
N ILE A 122 27.55 48.74 -4.96
CA ILE A 122 27.63 47.36 -5.42
C ILE A 122 26.42 46.52 -4.99
N GLU A 123 25.88 46.73 -3.78
CA GLU A 123 24.63 46.09 -3.34
C GLU A 123 23.46 46.43 -4.28
N ALA A 124 23.35 47.70 -4.70
CA ALA A 124 22.31 48.12 -5.63
C ALA A 124 22.49 47.52 -7.04
N GLU A 125 23.73 47.35 -7.49
CA GLU A 125 24.05 46.71 -8.77
C GLU A 125 23.70 45.22 -8.76
N ILE A 126 24.11 44.49 -7.72
CA ILE A 126 23.77 43.08 -7.51
C ILE A 126 22.26 42.88 -7.54
N LYS A 127 21.52 43.66 -6.74
CA LYS A 127 20.06 43.59 -6.66
C LYS A 127 19.39 43.87 -8.01
N ARG A 128 19.89 44.85 -8.77
CA ARG A 128 19.36 45.13 -10.12
C ARG A 128 19.59 43.94 -11.06
N SER A 129 20.79 43.35 -11.05
CA SER A 129 21.10 42.17 -11.86
C SER A 129 20.20 40.99 -11.50
N GLU A 130 20.05 40.71 -10.21
CA GLU A 130 19.19 39.65 -9.69
C GLU A 130 17.73 39.85 -10.13
N GLN A 131 17.19 41.07 -9.99
CA GLN A 131 15.84 41.39 -10.44
C GLN A 131 15.64 41.14 -11.95
N GLN A 132 16.62 41.51 -12.77
CA GLN A 132 16.56 41.25 -14.22
C GLN A 132 16.62 39.76 -14.52
N TYR A 133 17.43 38.99 -13.79
CA TYR A 133 17.47 37.54 -13.93
C TYR A 133 16.14 36.89 -13.51
N ASN A 134 15.58 37.31 -12.38
CA ASN A 134 14.29 36.81 -11.89
C ASN A 134 13.16 37.03 -12.90
N LEU A 135 13.14 38.17 -13.60
CA LEU A 135 12.19 38.40 -14.70
C LEU A 135 12.40 37.44 -15.89
N LYS A 136 13.66 37.14 -16.24
CA LYS A 136 13.98 36.21 -17.34
C LYS A 136 13.52 34.78 -17.03
N VAL A 137 13.69 34.32 -15.79
CA VAL A 137 13.35 32.94 -15.40
C VAL A 137 11.93 32.78 -14.88
N LYS A 138 11.18 33.86 -14.67
CA LYS A 138 9.81 33.81 -14.13
C LYS A 138 8.93 32.79 -14.86
N LYS A 139 8.88 32.85 -16.20
CA LYS A 139 8.06 31.92 -16.99
C LYS A 139 8.51 30.47 -16.85
N ILE A 140 9.81 30.23 -16.68
CA ILE A 140 10.36 28.89 -16.48
C ILE A 140 9.92 28.35 -15.12
N LYS A 141 10.06 29.14 -14.06
CA LYS A 141 9.58 28.79 -12.71
C LYS A 141 8.07 28.51 -12.70
N ASP A 142 7.27 29.36 -13.35
CA ASP A 142 5.82 29.18 -13.46
C ASP A 142 5.48 27.83 -14.16
N LEU A 143 6.25 27.42 -15.18
CA LEU A 143 6.06 26.13 -15.87
C LEU A 143 6.49 24.92 -15.02
N ILE A 144 7.60 25.01 -14.29
CA ILE A 144 8.06 23.95 -13.38
C ILE A 144 7.04 23.73 -12.26
N GLU A 145 6.46 24.80 -11.73
CA GLU A 145 5.39 24.72 -10.74
C GLU A 145 4.15 24.01 -11.31
N GLU A 146 3.74 24.33 -12.54
CA GLU A 146 2.61 23.67 -13.19
C GLU A 146 2.91 22.19 -13.50
N ILE A 147 4.13 21.84 -13.91
CA ILE A 147 4.57 20.45 -14.09
C ILE A 147 4.44 19.68 -12.76
N THR A 148 4.91 20.28 -11.66
CA THR A 148 4.83 19.67 -10.31
C THR A 148 3.38 19.43 -9.90
N LYS A 149 2.50 20.43 -10.08
CA LYS A 149 1.06 20.29 -9.81
C LYS A 149 0.41 19.22 -10.68
N ASN A 150 0.82 19.11 -11.95
CA ASN A 150 0.28 18.08 -12.84
C ASN A 150 0.75 16.68 -12.44
N ARG A 151 2.00 16.51 -11.98
CA ARG A 151 2.50 15.26 -11.40
C ARG A 151 1.62 14.81 -10.22
N GLU A 152 1.33 15.72 -9.29
CA GLU A 152 0.45 15.44 -8.14
C GLU A 152 -0.96 15.05 -8.59
N ARG A 153 -1.57 15.84 -9.49
CA ARG A 153 -2.91 15.56 -10.05
C ARG A 153 -2.97 14.20 -10.74
N ILE A 154 -1.92 13.80 -11.46
CA ILE A 154 -1.84 12.50 -12.12
C ILE A 154 -1.86 11.38 -11.08
N HIS A 155 -1.07 11.48 -10.01
CA HIS A 155 -1.03 10.48 -8.94
C HIS A 155 -2.38 10.35 -8.21
N ASP A 156 -3.00 11.47 -7.86
CA ASP A 156 -4.31 11.49 -7.21
C ASP A 156 -5.38 10.86 -8.12
N THR A 157 -5.41 11.30 -9.38
CA THR A 157 -6.36 10.78 -10.37
C THR A 157 -6.16 9.30 -10.61
N TYR A 158 -4.91 8.84 -10.67
CA TYR A 158 -4.60 7.43 -10.89
C TYR A 158 -4.97 6.58 -9.68
N THR A 159 -4.78 7.09 -8.46
CA THR A 159 -5.24 6.42 -7.23
C THR A 159 -6.75 6.27 -7.21
N ILE A 160 -7.49 7.34 -7.52
CA ILE A 160 -8.96 7.30 -7.67
C ILE A 160 -9.38 6.30 -8.75
N PHE A 161 -8.65 6.27 -9.87
CA PHE A 161 -8.89 5.31 -10.94
C PHE A 161 -8.71 3.86 -10.48
N LYS A 162 -7.63 3.53 -9.76
CA LYS A 162 -7.41 2.19 -9.20
C LYS A 162 -8.58 1.77 -8.32
N ILE A 163 -9.00 2.62 -7.38
CA ILE A 163 -10.13 2.33 -6.48
C ILE A 163 -11.41 2.05 -7.28
N ARG A 164 -11.74 2.90 -8.26
CA ARG A 164 -12.93 2.72 -9.09
C ARG A 164 -12.85 1.46 -9.94
N LYS A 165 -11.65 1.08 -10.39
CA LYS A 165 -11.43 -0.10 -11.22
C LYS A 165 -11.57 -1.40 -10.42
N THR A 166 -11.22 -1.39 -9.14
CA THR A 166 -11.29 -2.57 -8.25
C THR A 166 -12.64 -2.74 -7.56
N LEU A 167 -13.42 -1.66 -7.37
CA LEU A 167 -14.73 -1.70 -6.72
C LEU A 167 -15.68 -2.78 -7.29
N PRO A 168 -15.83 -2.95 -8.63
CA PRO A 168 -16.72 -3.98 -9.16
C PRO A 168 -16.28 -5.41 -8.85
N GLU A 169 -14.97 -5.67 -8.73
CA GLU A 169 -14.47 -7.00 -8.37
C GLU A 169 -14.77 -7.33 -6.90
N ILE A 170 -14.73 -6.33 -6.02
CA ILE A 170 -15.15 -6.46 -4.62
C ILE A 170 -16.66 -6.72 -4.54
N GLU A 171 -17.47 -5.97 -5.29
CA GLU A 171 -18.92 -6.17 -5.34
C GLU A 171 -19.29 -7.56 -5.87
N LYS A 172 -18.61 -8.05 -6.91
CA LYS A 172 -18.77 -9.43 -7.39
C LYS A 172 -18.49 -10.45 -6.30
N TYR A 173 -17.40 -10.27 -5.55
CA TYR A 173 -17.08 -11.15 -4.43
C TYR A 173 -18.17 -11.13 -3.36
N GLN A 174 -18.64 -9.95 -2.94
CA GLN A 174 -19.69 -9.81 -1.94
C GLN A 174 -21.00 -10.47 -2.39
N ASN A 175 -21.40 -10.25 -3.64
CA ASN A 175 -22.62 -10.82 -4.21
C ASN A 175 -22.54 -12.35 -4.37
N ALA A 176 -21.36 -12.90 -4.63
CA ALA A 176 -21.13 -14.34 -4.68
C ALA A 176 -21.08 -14.99 -3.29
N HIS A 177 -20.87 -14.20 -2.22
CA HIS A 177 -20.81 -14.68 -0.83
C HIS A 177 -21.87 -13.98 0.04
N PRO A 178 -23.17 -14.15 -0.24
CA PRO A 178 -24.22 -13.50 0.53
C PRO A 178 -24.20 -13.98 1.98
N LEU A 179 -24.11 -13.03 2.91
CA LEU A 179 -24.13 -13.32 4.34
C LEU A 179 -25.58 -13.46 4.83
N LYS A 180 -26.02 -14.69 5.09
CA LYS A 180 -27.32 -14.98 5.72
C LYS A 180 -27.19 -14.99 7.23
N THR A 181 -28.20 -14.47 7.93
CA THR A 181 -28.20 -14.37 9.40
C THR A 181 -28.75 -15.60 10.09
N ASP A 182 -29.45 -16.49 9.38
CA ASP A 182 -30.16 -17.65 9.94
C ASP A 182 -29.28 -18.51 10.86
N SER A 183 -28.02 -18.76 10.48
CA SER A 183 -27.09 -19.56 11.29
C SER A 183 -26.69 -18.87 12.59
N LEU A 184 -26.51 -17.55 12.55
CA LEU A 184 -26.16 -16.72 13.71
C LEU A 184 -27.35 -16.59 14.65
N GLU A 185 -28.54 -16.35 14.12
CA GLU A 185 -29.79 -16.27 14.89
C GLU A 185 -30.09 -17.58 15.61
N ASN A 186 -29.96 -18.71 14.90
CA ASN A 186 -30.09 -20.03 15.50
C ASN A 186 -29.05 -20.28 16.59
N PHE A 187 -27.82 -19.82 16.40
CA PHE A 187 -26.76 -19.95 17.40
C PHE A 187 -27.04 -19.10 18.65
N ILE A 188 -27.51 -17.86 18.48
CA ILE A 188 -27.94 -16.98 19.58
C ILE A 188 -29.10 -17.61 20.35
N SER A 189 -30.08 -18.21 19.66
CA SER A 189 -31.20 -18.89 20.31
C SER A 189 -30.73 -20.03 21.23
N LYS A 190 -29.80 -20.87 20.75
CA LYS A 190 -29.18 -21.93 21.56
C LYS A 190 -28.45 -21.37 22.79
N GLN A 191 -27.72 -20.26 22.64
CA GLN A 191 -27.07 -19.60 23.77
C GLN A 191 -28.08 -19.08 24.80
N ASN A 192 -29.17 -18.46 24.35
CA ASN A 192 -30.22 -17.96 25.23
C ASN A 192 -30.91 -19.09 26.00
N GLN A 193 -31.14 -20.23 25.35
CA GLN A 193 -31.67 -21.42 26.03
C GLN A 193 -30.72 -21.88 27.15
N LEU A 194 -29.42 -22.01 26.86
CA LEU A 194 -28.42 -22.39 27.85
C LEU A 194 -28.36 -21.40 29.02
N LEU A 195 -28.40 -20.10 28.75
CA LEU A 195 -28.43 -19.08 29.80
C LEU A 195 -29.67 -19.19 30.69
N ASN A 196 -30.82 -19.54 30.12
CA ASN A 196 -32.04 -19.77 30.90
C ASN A 196 -31.95 -21.02 31.75
N GLU A 197 -31.39 -22.12 31.23
CA GLU A 197 -31.13 -23.35 31.99
C GLU A 197 -30.23 -23.04 33.20
N LEU A 198 -29.12 -22.32 32.98
CA LEU A 198 -28.18 -21.94 34.04
C LEU A 198 -28.81 -21.04 35.11
N LYS A 199 -29.69 -20.11 34.75
CA LYS A 199 -30.41 -19.25 35.71
C LYS A 199 -31.39 -20.01 36.59
N ASN A 200 -31.92 -21.12 36.08
CA ASN A 200 -32.95 -21.92 36.74
C ASN A 200 -32.37 -23.06 37.60
N LEU A 201 -31.06 -23.31 37.51
CA LEU A 201 -30.34 -24.19 38.43
C LEU A 201 -30.15 -23.46 39.77
N LYS A 202 -31.12 -23.64 40.67
CA LYS A 202 -31.00 -23.34 42.10
C LYS A 202 -30.39 -24.51 42.86
#